data_AF-A0A2V2SF04-F1
#
_entry.id   AF-A0A2V2SF04-F1
#
_cell.length_a   1.000
_cell.length_b   1.000
_cell.length_c   1.000
_cell.angle_alpha   90.00
_cell.angle_beta   90.00
_cell.angle_gamma   90.00
#
_symmetry.space_group_name_H-M   'P 1'
#
loop_
_entity.id
_entity.type
_entity.pdbx_description
1 polymer ?
#
loop_
_entity_poly.entity_id
_entity_poly.type
_entity_poly.pdbx_seq_one_letter_code
_entity_poly.pdbx_strand_id
1 'polypeptide(L)' 'MKTTYSIGEFSQITGLSAKTLRLYHEKAILVPSSVDEATGYRFYVPANCLAPLHLL' A
#
# COMPACT_ATOMS: atom_id res chain seq x y z
N MET A 1 -7.07 -16.71 -6.34
CA MET A 1 -5.92 -15.80 -6.14
C MET A 1 -6.43 -14.56 -5.42
N LYS A 2 -5.78 -14.12 -4.34
CA LYS A 2 -6.21 -12.93 -3.61
C LYS A 2 -5.85 -11.68 -4.42
N THR A 3 -6.82 -10.81 -4.66
CA THR A 3 -6.69 -9.63 -5.54
C THR A 3 -6.36 -8.34 -4.79
N THR A 4 -6.61 -8.29 -3.49
CA THR A 4 -6.44 -7.11 -2.65
C THR A 4 -5.88 -7.48 -1.29
N TYR A 5 -4.96 -6.68 -0.77
CA TYR A 5 -4.26 -6.89 0.50
C TYR A 5 -4.49 -5.72 1.45
N SER A 6 -4.68 -6.02 2.73
CA SER A 6 -4.64 -4.99 3.77
C SER A 6 -3.23 -4.41 3.90
N ILE A 7 -3.09 -3.25 4.56
CA ILE A 7 -1.77 -2.66 4.84
C ILE A 7 -0.82 -3.60 5.60
N GLY A 8 -1.35 -4.47 6.47
CA GLY A 8 -0.54 -5.45 7.20
C GLY A 8 -0.03 -6.57 6.28
N GLU A 9 -0.88 -7.09 5.42
CA GLU A 9 -0.49 -8.11 4.44
C GLU A 9 0.50 -7.55 3.40
N PHE A 10 0.24 -6.34 2.93
CA PHE A 10 1.14 -5.64 2.01
C PHE A 10 2.50 -5.32 2.63
N SER A 11 2.52 -5.04 3.95
CA SER A 11 3.74 -4.87 4.73
C SER A 11 4.58 -6.15 4.74
N GLN A 12 3.95 -7.32 4.92
CA GLN A 12 4.65 -8.61 4.85
C GLN A 12 5.17 -8.93 3.44
N ILE A 13 4.42 -8.58 2.40
CA ILE A 13 4.81 -8.83 1.00
C ILE A 13 6.01 -7.96 0.59
N THR A 14 6.01 -6.69 0.97
CA THR A 14 7.02 -5.71 0.52
C THR A 14 8.20 -5.55 1.47
N GLY A 15 8.10 -6.05 2.70
CA GLY A 15 9.06 -5.78 3.78
C GLY A 15 9.02 -4.35 4.31
N LEU A 16 8.16 -3.48 3.78
CA LEU A 16 7.99 -2.11 4.27
C LEU A 16 7.09 -2.12 5.50
N SER A 17 7.46 -1.37 6.54
CA SER A 17 6.60 -1.22 7.71
C SER A 17 5.26 -0.55 7.33
N ALA A 18 4.18 -0.89 8.04
CA ALA A 18 2.90 -0.20 7.89
C ALA A 18 2.99 1.32 8.15
N LYS A 19 3.98 1.79 8.92
CA LYS A 19 4.27 3.22 9.11
C LYS A 19 4.84 3.85 7.82
N THR A 20 5.81 3.18 7.19
CA THR A 20 6.40 3.61 5.91
C THR A 20 5.35 3.67 4.82
N LEU A 21 4.47 2.66 4.72
CA LEU A 21 3.38 2.64 3.74
C LEU A 21 2.41 3.83 3.92
N ARG A 22 2.07 4.20 5.16
CA ARG A 22 1.26 5.39 5.44
C ARG A 22 1.97 6.68 5.02
N LEU A 23 3.25 6.81 5.34
CA LEU A 23 4.07 7.96 4.95
C LEU A 23 4.15 8.10 3.42
N TYR A 24 4.31 6.98 2.70
CA TYR A 24 4.35 7.00 1.24
C TYR A 24 3.02 7.39 0.63
N HIS A 25 1.90 6.98 1.22
CA HIS A 25 0.59 7.46 0.82
C HIS A 25 0.42 8.97 1.07
N GLU A 26 0.80 9.47 2.25
CA GLU A 26 0.76 10.89 2.58
C GLU A 26 1.63 11.74 1.63
N LYS A 27 2.74 11.17 1.15
CA LYS A 27 3.63 11.81 0.17
C LYS A 27 3.27 11.53 -1.29
N ALA A 28 2.16 10.84 -1.57
CA ALA A 28 1.75 10.39 -2.90
C ALA A 28 2.80 9.54 -3.66
N ILE A 29 3.75 8.94 -2.94
CA ILE A 29 4.76 8.01 -3.49
C ILE A 29 4.14 6.64 -3.76
N LEU A 30 3.21 6.22 -2.91
CA LEU A 30 2.48 4.97 -3.04
C LEU A 30 1.02 5.18 -2.66
N VAL A 31 0.15 5.24 -3.65
CA VAL A 31 -1.29 5.41 -3.44
C VAL A 31 -1.95 4.02 -3.33
N PRO A 32 -2.71 3.73 -2.25
CA PRO A 32 -3.46 2.49 -2.14
C PRO A 32 -4.51 2.41 -3.25
N SER A 33 -4.87 1.20 -3.67
CA SER A 33 -5.92 1.00 -4.68
C SER A 33 -7.30 1.42 -4.17
N SER A 34 -7.52 1.38 -2.87
CA SER A 34 -8.75 1.86 -2.24
C SER A 34 -8.51 2.22 -0.78
N VAL A 35 -9.31 3.16 -0.28
CA VAL A 35 -9.42 3.51 1.13
C VAL A 35 -10.88 3.35 1.52
N ASP A 36 -11.14 2.53 2.53
CA ASP A 36 -12.46 2.41 3.14
C ASP A 36 -12.83 3.72 3.81
N GLU A 37 -13.93 4.35 3.39
CA GLU A 37 -14.33 5.68 3.84
C GLU A 37 -14.83 5.71 5.29
N ALA A 38 -15.37 4.59 5.78
CA ALA A 38 -15.91 4.51 7.13
C ALA A 38 -14.80 4.34 8.19
N THR A 39 -13.72 3.64 7.84
CA THR A 39 -12.67 3.23 8.78
C THR A 39 -11.29 3.80 8.47
N GLY A 40 -11.08 4.33 7.26
CA GLY A 40 -9.78 4.76 6.76
C GLY A 40 -8.81 3.61 6.45
N TYR A 41 -9.30 2.36 6.40
CA TYR A 41 -8.47 1.20 6.08
C TYR A 41 -8.00 1.24 4.64
N ARG A 42 -6.72 0.91 4.42
CA ARG A 42 -6.06 1.00 3.12
C ARG A 42 -5.85 -0.38 2.53
N PHE A 43 -6.11 -0.47 1.23
CA PHE A 43 -6.06 -1.70 0.47
C PHE A 43 -5.16 -1.55 -0.76
N TYR A 44 -4.32 -2.56 -0.99
CA TYR A 44 -3.31 -2.57 -2.05
C TYR A 44 -3.53 -3.77 -2.98
N VAL A 45 -3.22 -3.61 -4.26
CA VAL A 45 -3.22 -4.67 -5.26
C VAL A 45 -1.78 -5.01 -5.67
N PRO A 46 -1.51 -6.16 -6.30
CA PRO A 46 -0.16 -6.53 -6.76
C PRO A 46 0.53 -5.44 -7.60
N ALA A 47 -0.22 -4.70 -8.42
CA ALA A 47 0.32 -3.60 -9.23
C ALA A 47 0.91 -2.45 -8.40
N ASN A 48 0.48 -2.27 -7.14
CA ASN A 48 1.05 -1.26 -6.26
C ASN A 48 2.50 -1.56 -5.87
N CYS A 49 2.97 -2.81 -5.94
CA CYS A 49 4.37 -3.15 -5.62
C CYS A 49 5.38 -2.53 -6.61
N LEU A 50 4.95 -2.19 -7.84
CA LEU A 50 5.83 -1.65 -8.88
C LEU A 50 5.92 -0.12 -8.88
N ALA A 51 5.04 0.57 -8.14
CA ALA A 51 4.99 2.02 -8.06
C ALA A 51 6.24 2.65 -7.41
N PRO A 52 6.80 2.14 -6.28
CA PRO A 52 7.94 2.80 -5.64
C PRO A 52 9.28 2.53 -6.33
N LEU A 53 9.39 1.50 -7.19
CA LEU A 53 10.65 1.11 -7.84
C LEU A 53 11.03 1.98 -9.05
N HIS A 54 10.14 2.83 -9.55
CA HIS A 54 10.47 3.77 -10.64
C HIS A 54 11.08 5.10 -10.15
N LEU A 55 11.25 5.27 -8.84
CA LEU A 55 11.74 6.51 -8.20
C LEU A 55 13.17 6.39 -7.63
N LEU A 56 13.88 5.28 -7.92
CA LEU A 56 15.30 5.07 -7.56
C LEU A 56 16.12 4.66 -8.78
#